data_AF-J9EAY6-F1
#
_entry.id   AF-J9EAY6-F1
#
_cell.length_a   1.000
_cell.length_b   1.000
_cell.length_c   1.000
_cell.angle_alpha   90.00
_cell.angle_beta   90.00
_cell.angle_gamma   90.00
#
_symmetry.space_group_name_H-M   'P 1'
#
loop_
_entity.id
_entity.type
_entity.pdbx_description
1 polymer ?
#
loop_
_entity_poly.entity_id
_entity_poly.type
_entity_poly.pdbx_seq_one_letter_code
_entity_poly.pdbx_strand_id
1 'polypeptide(L)'
;KNVKDKKYNVRLISVPSGGVSKAVYFPIVPTKIGDVILSVTAQSAIAGDAVEQVLRVEPEGYRVDRNTLVMIDLTQTNDSVEIKKQIDMQFPVDAVEGSRKARFDVIGDLLGSALANIDSLVRMPYGCGEQNMINFVPNIAVLRYLKITKQTGKQIENRAKKFMESGYQRELTYR
;
A
#
# COMPACT_ATOMS: atom_id res chain seq x y z
N LYS A 1 37.53 24.81 8.90
CA LYS A 1 36.09 24.56 8.66
C LYS A 1 35.55 23.76 9.84
N ASN A 2 34.66 24.36 10.63
CA ASN A 2 34.14 23.83 11.91
C ASN A 2 33.51 22.45 11.76
N VAL A 3 34.22 21.40 12.17
CA VAL A 3 33.62 20.10 12.47
C VAL A 3 33.04 20.23 13.86
N LYS A 4 31.74 20.54 13.95
CA LYS A 4 31.00 20.41 15.22
C LYS A 4 31.21 18.98 15.71
N ASP A 5 31.72 18.83 16.94
CA ASP A 5 31.87 17.55 17.63
C ASP A 5 30.57 16.76 17.59
N LYS A 6 30.44 15.87 16.59
CA LYS A 6 29.45 14.82 16.61
C LYS A 6 29.92 13.87 17.71
N LYS A 7 29.23 13.87 18.86
CA LYS A 7 29.42 12.85 19.89
C LYS A 7 29.00 11.50 19.32
N TYR A 8 29.93 10.80 18.70
CA TYR A 8 29.74 9.41 18.29
C TYR A 8 29.71 8.53 19.54
N ASN A 9 28.78 7.57 19.57
CA ASN A 9 28.80 6.52 20.60
C ASN A 9 29.86 5.50 20.20
N VAL A 10 31.00 5.49 20.89
CA VAL A 10 32.15 4.66 20.57
C VAL A 10 32.34 3.58 21.64
N ARG A 11 32.66 2.36 21.20
CA ARG A 11 33.03 1.25 22.09
C ARG A 11 34.40 0.72 21.70
N LEU A 12 35.28 0.57 22.68
CA LEU A 12 36.55 -0.12 22.53
C LEU A 12 36.38 -1.58 22.94
N ILE A 13 36.76 -2.48 22.05
CA ILE A 13 36.67 -3.93 22.29
C ILE A 13 37.97 -4.61 21.87
N SER A 14 38.32 -5.69 22.56
CA SER A 14 39.37 -6.62 22.14
C SER A 14 38.73 -7.81 21.41
N VAL A 15 39.24 -8.12 20.22
CA VAL A 15 38.86 -9.26 19.40
C VAL A 15 40.13 -10.09 19.14
N PRO A 16 40.23 -11.32 19.68
CA PRO A 16 41.38 -12.20 19.44
C PRO A 16 41.53 -12.60 17.96
N SER A 17 42.73 -13.01 17.58
CA SER A 17 42.98 -13.64 16.27
C SER A 17 42.35 -15.04 16.19
N GLY A 18 42.19 -15.56 14.97
CA GLY A 18 41.68 -16.93 14.74
C GLY A 18 40.22 -17.02 14.29
N GLY A 19 39.66 -15.96 13.69
CA GLY A 19 38.30 -15.99 13.11
C GLY A 19 37.17 -15.83 14.14
N VAL A 20 37.49 -15.38 15.36
CA VAL A 20 36.50 -15.11 16.40
C VAL A 20 35.79 -13.79 16.11
N SER A 21 34.46 -13.79 16.15
CA SER A 21 33.64 -12.59 16.02
C SER A 21 33.11 -12.13 17.37
N LYS A 22 32.87 -10.82 17.50
CA LYS A 22 32.28 -10.23 18.71
C LYS A 22 31.16 -9.28 18.33
N ALA A 23 29.98 -9.48 18.92
CA ALA A 23 28.85 -8.58 18.76
C ALA A 23 28.95 -7.40 19.73
N VAL A 24 28.62 -6.19 19.26
CA VAL A 24 28.51 -4.98 20.07
C VAL A 24 27.14 -4.35 19.83
N TYR A 25 26.46 -4.01 20.93
CA TYR A 25 25.12 -3.45 20.88
C TYR A 25 25.14 -1.96 21.20
N PHE A 26 24.42 -1.18 20.39
CA PHE A 26 24.20 0.24 20.59
C PHE A 26 22.70 0.48 20.77
N PRO A 27 22.22 0.86 21.97
CA PRO A 27 20.84 1.28 22.12
C PRO A 27 20.66 2.60 21.36
N ILE A 28 19.73 2.62 20.41
CA ILE A 28 19.39 3.79 19.61
C ILE A 28 17.91 4.13 19.78
N VAL A 29 17.59 5.42 19.83
CA VAL A 29 16.21 5.92 19.83
C VAL A 29 16.07 6.83 18.61
N PRO A 30 15.24 6.46 17.62
CA PRO A 30 14.96 7.31 16.47
C PRO A 30 14.34 8.64 16.91
N THR A 31 14.83 9.74 16.35
CA THR A 31 14.33 11.10 16.65
C THR A 31 13.56 11.71 15.48
N LYS A 32 13.62 11.09 14.30
CA LYS A 32 12.97 11.56 13.08
C LYS A 32 12.29 10.40 12.38
N ILE A 33 11.09 10.66 11.88
CA ILE A 33 10.32 9.74 11.05
C ILE A 33 10.88 9.75 9.63
N GLY A 34 10.82 8.60 8.95
CA GLY A 34 11.30 8.42 7.60
C GLY A 34 12.56 7.56 7.52
N ASP A 35 13.30 7.71 6.43
CA ASP A 35 14.50 6.91 6.17
C ASP A 35 15.72 7.56 6.84
N VAL A 36 16.28 6.87 7.83
CA VAL A 36 17.46 7.29 8.57
C VAL A 36 18.63 6.38 8.20
N ILE A 37 19.72 6.96 7.72
CA ILE A 37 20.94 6.20 7.40
C ILE A 37 21.72 5.96 8.69
N LEU A 38 21.92 4.69 9.05
CA LEU A 38 22.81 4.25 10.10
C LEU A 38 24.18 3.96 9.47
N SER A 39 25.22 4.64 9.95
CA SER A 39 26.60 4.41 9.53
C SER A 39 27.39 3.87 10.71
N VAL A 40 28.03 2.72 10.52
CA VAL A 40 28.85 2.05 11.53
C VAL A 40 30.26 1.92 10.98
N THR A 41 31.25 2.34 11.75
CA THR A 41 32.66 2.22 11.39
C THR A 41 33.38 1.41 12.44
N ALA A 42 34.13 0.39 12.00
CA ALA A 42 35.03 -0.39 12.83
C ALA A 42 36.47 -0.08 12.41
N GLN A 43 37.33 0.25 13.38
CA GLN A 43 38.72 0.60 13.11
C GLN A 43 39.65 -0.14 14.08
N SER A 44 40.74 -0.68 13.54
CA SER A 44 41.87 -1.27 14.25
C SER A 44 43.16 -0.49 13.93
N ALA A 45 44.28 -0.88 14.52
CA ALA A 45 45.58 -0.24 14.25
C ALA A 45 46.04 -0.35 12.78
N ILE A 46 45.54 -1.34 12.03
CA ILE A 46 46.04 -1.71 10.69
C ILE A 46 44.97 -1.72 9.61
N ALA A 47 43.69 -1.77 9.97
CA ALA A 47 42.57 -1.81 9.02
C ALA A 47 41.32 -1.16 9.60
N GLY A 48 40.43 -0.70 8.72
CA GLY A 48 39.10 -0.22 9.09
C GLY A 48 38.07 -0.59 8.02
N ASP A 49 36.83 -0.72 8.45
CA ASP A 49 35.67 -1.05 7.61
C ASP A 49 34.47 -0.21 8.04
N ALA A 50 33.56 0.07 7.10
CA ALA A 50 32.35 0.84 7.36
C ALA A 50 31.16 0.30 6.58
N VAL A 51 30.00 0.25 7.26
CA VAL A 51 28.74 -0.19 6.68
C VAL A 51 27.68 0.89 6.89
N GLU A 52 26.92 1.16 5.83
CA GLU A 52 25.75 2.01 5.88
C GLU A 52 24.48 1.20 5.62
N GLN A 53 23.47 1.39 6.47
CA GLN A 53 22.18 0.72 6.35
C GLN A 53 21.04 1.71 6.58
N VAL A 54 20.01 1.63 5.75
CA VAL A 54 18.80 2.46 5.89
C VAL A 54 17.87 1.84 6.92
N LEU A 55 17.49 2.63 7.93
CA LEU A 55 16.46 2.31 8.90
C LEU A 55 15.19 3.10 8.56
N ARG A 56 14.10 2.38 8.25
CA ARG A 56 12.77 2.97 8.07
C ARG A 56 12.13 3.20 9.44
N VAL A 57 11.95 4.46 9.80
CA VAL A 57 11.28 4.86 11.05
C VAL A 57 9.83 5.24 10.74
N GLU A 58 8.89 4.54 11.33
CA GLU A 58 7.47 4.86 11.23
C GLU A 58 7.02 5.78 12.37
N PRO A 59 5.96 6.58 12.17
CA PRO A 59 5.37 7.37 13.24
C PRO A 59 4.84 6.48 14.38
N GLU A 60 4.91 7.01 15.60
CA GLU A 60 4.28 6.39 16.77
C GLU A 60 2.75 6.58 16.78
N GLY A 61 2.06 5.84 17.65
CA GLY A 61 0.61 5.91 17.82
C GLY A 61 -0.18 4.97 16.91
N TYR A 62 -1.48 5.23 16.77
CA TYR A 62 -2.39 4.47 15.91
C TYR A 62 -2.79 5.28 14.66
N ARG A 63 -2.88 4.58 13.52
CA ARG A 63 -3.23 5.21 12.25
C ARG A 63 -4.72 5.53 12.17
N VAL A 64 -5.04 6.77 11.78
CA VAL A 64 -6.41 7.22 11.51
C VAL A 64 -6.50 7.66 10.05
N ASP A 65 -7.29 6.94 9.26
CA ASP A 65 -7.55 7.27 7.87
C ASP A 65 -8.95 7.93 7.72
N ARG A 66 -9.05 9.00 6.94
CA ARG A 66 -10.32 9.64 6.55
C ARG A 66 -10.37 9.76 5.03
N ASN A 67 -11.50 9.37 4.45
CA ASN A 67 -11.73 9.48 3.01
C ASN A 67 -12.82 10.53 2.74
N THR A 68 -12.63 11.36 1.72
CA THR A 68 -13.62 12.33 1.26
C THR A 68 -13.83 12.14 -0.24
N LEU A 69 -15.05 11.79 -0.63
CA LEU A 69 -15.43 11.59 -2.02
C LEU A 69 -15.94 12.92 -2.59
N VAL A 70 -15.41 13.31 -3.75
CA VAL A 70 -15.92 14.45 -4.53
C VAL A 70 -16.31 13.94 -5.92
N MET A 71 -17.60 14.03 -6.24
CA MET A 71 -18.10 13.70 -7.58
C MET A 71 -18.02 14.93 -8.49
N ILE A 72 -17.44 14.76 -9.67
CA ILE A 72 -17.36 15.79 -10.71
C ILE A 72 -18.19 15.30 -11.90
N ASP A 73 -19.27 16.02 -12.20
CA ASP A 73 -20.11 15.78 -13.37
C ASP A 73 -19.76 16.80 -14.46
N LEU A 74 -19.22 16.30 -15.58
CA LEU A 74 -18.80 17.12 -16.72
C LEU A 74 -19.92 17.33 -17.75
N THR A 75 -21.07 16.68 -17.59
CA THR A 75 -22.18 16.75 -18.57
C THR A 75 -22.91 18.09 -18.55
N GLN A 76 -22.72 18.88 -17.48
CA GLN A 76 -23.39 20.17 -17.27
C GLN A 76 -22.52 21.37 -17.68
N THR A 77 -21.31 21.12 -18.15
CA THR A 77 -20.34 22.17 -18.51
C THR A 77 -20.20 22.29 -20.01
N ASN A 78 -20.66 23.41 -20.58
CA ASN A 78 -20.38 23.79 -21.97
C ASN A 78 -18.90 24.12 -22.12
N ASP A 79 -18.05 23.15 -22.50
CA ASP A 79 -16.64 23.19 -23.01
C ASP A 79 -15.62 24.22 -22.46
N SER A 80 -15.97 25.05 -21.47
CA SER A 80 -15.25 26.28 -21.11
C SER A 80 -15.38 26.68 -19.63
N VAL A 81 -16.08 25.89 -18.81
CA VAL A 81 -16.27 26.18 -17.38
C VAL A 81 -15.25 25.38 -16.55
N GLU A 82 -14.36 26.10 -15.88
CA GLU A 82 -13.40 25.55 -14.92
C GLU A 82 -14.14 25.11 -13.63
N ILE A 83 -14.18 23.81 -13.34
CA ILE A 83 -14.79 23.28 -12.11
C ILE A 83 -13.76 23.32 -10.98
N LYS A 84 -14.04 24.13 -9.94
CA LYS A 84 -13.24 24.19 -8.71
C LYS A 84 -13.98 23.58 -7.54
N LYS A 85 -13.30 22.69 -6.81
CA LYS A 85 -13.77 22.11 -5.55
C LYS A 85 -12.68 22.25 -4.50
N GLN A 86 -13.05 22.80 -3.34
CA GLN A 86 -12.17 22.90 -2.18
C GLN A 86 -12.44 21.72 -1.23
N ILE A 87 -11.39 21.12 -0.69
CA ILE A 87 -11.46 20.02 0.27
C ILE A 87 -10.67 20.43 1.50
N ASP A 88 -11.33 20.50 2.64
CA ASP A 88 -10.68 20.82 3.90
C ASP A 88 -10.13 19.55 4.56
N MET A 89 -8.80 19.49 4.72
CA MET A 89 -8.14 18.34 5.34
C MET A 89 -8.29 18.39 6.86
N GLN A 90 -9.14 17.53 7.40
CA GLN A 90 -9.36 17.41 8.84
C GLN A 90 -8.39 16.40 9.46
N PHE A 91 -7.27 16.90 9.97
CA PHE A 91 -6.36 16.10 10.80
C PHE A 91 -6.77 16.17 12.27
N PRO A 92 -6.58 15.09 13.04
CA PRO A 92 -6.85 15.11 14.47
C PRO A 92 -5.83 16.01 15.20
N VAL A 93 -6.25 16.61 16.32
CA VAL A 93 -5.46 17.61 17.06
C VAL A 93 -4.18 17.05 17.66
N ASP A 94 -4.17 15.76 17.95
CA ASP A 94 -3.07 14.95 18.49
C ASP A 94 -2.22 14.27 17.40
N ALA A 95 -2.34 14.70 16.14
CA ALA A 95 -1.55 14.14 15.06
C ALA A 95 -0.04 14.35 15.29
N VAL A 96 0.71 13.24 15.36
CA VAL A 96 2.17 13.20 15.46
C VAL A 96 2.81 13.98 14.31
N GLU A 97 3.81 14.80 14.60
CA GLU A 97 4.52 15.60 13.61
C GLU A 97 5.15 14.69 12.52
N GLY A 98 4.99 15.04 11.25
CA GLY A 98 5.49 14.21 10.13
C GLY A 98 4.67 12.96 9.80
N SER A 99 3.64 12.62 10.59
CA SER A 99 2.74 11.49 10.29
C SER A 99 1.67 11.81 9.23
N ARG A 100 1.33 13.10 9.09
CA ARG A 100 0.25 13.59 8.21
C ARG A 100 0.57 13.27 6.75
N LYS A 101 -0.31 12.51 6.11
CA LYS A 101 -0.23 12.17 4.68
C LYS A 101 -1.59 12.40 4.04
N ALA A 102 -1.59 12.97 2.85
CA ALA A 102 -2.78 13.10 2.01
C ALA A 102 -2.50 12.42 0.67
N ARG A 103 -3.50 11.69 0.18
CA ARG A 103 -3.47 11.04 -1.13
C ARG A 103 -4.73 11.44 -1.87
N PHE A 104 -4.58 11.82 -3.13
CA PHE A 104 -5.68 12.13 -4.03
C PHE A 104 -5.65 11.13 -5.18
N ASP A 105 -6.78 10.47 -5.41
CA ASP A 105 -6.97 9.54 -6.52
C ASP A 105 -8.15 10.05 -7.36
N VAL A 106 -7.99 10.13 -8.68
CA VAL A 106 -9.03 10.53 -9.63
C VAL A 106 -9.47 9.30 -10.40
N ILE A 107 -10.77 9.03 -10.41
CA ILE A 107 -11.35 7.84 -11.02
C ILE A 107 -12.47 8.28 -11.94
N GLY A 108 -12.39 7.88 -13.22
CA GLY A 108 -13.38 8.25 -14.24
C GLY A 108 -14.70 7.46 -14.18
N ASP A 109 -14.80 6.50 -13.27
CA ASP A 109 -15.97 5.65 -13.08
C ASP A 109 -16.17 5.42 -11.57
N LEU A 110 -17.42 5.50 -11.10
CA LEU A 110 -17.79 5.24 -9.71
C LEU A 110 -17.29 3.86 -9.23
N LEU A 111 -17.34 2.86 -10.11
CA LEU A 111 -16.88 1.51 -9.79
C LEU A 111 -15.39 1.32 -10.06
N GLY A 112 -14.71 2.29 -10.67
CA GLY A 112 -13.32 2.16 -11.10
C GLY A 112 -12.35 1.83 -9.97
N SER A 113 -12.60 2.26 -8.72
CA SER A 113 -11.79 1.87 -7.54
C SER A 113 -12.03 0.42 -7.13
N ALA A 114 -13.30 0.03 -6.98
CA ALA A 114 -13.68 -1.34 -6.64
C ALA A 114 -13.20 -2.34 -7.70
N LEU A 115 -13.14 -1.87 -8.94
CA LEU A 115 -12.84 -2.63 -10.14
C LEU A 115 -11.40 -2.40 -10.66
N ALA A 116 -10.58 -1.61 -9.96
CA ALA A 116 -9.16 -1.45 -10.29
C ALA A 116 -8.42 -2.81 -10.29
N ASN A 117 -8.92 -3.76 -9.48
CA ASN A 117 -8.50 -5.15 -9.46
C ASN A 117 -9.62 -6.10 -9.93
N ILE A 118 -10.32 -5.78 -11.03
CA ILE A 118 -11.37 -6.63 -11.64
C ILE A 118 -10.95 -8.09 -11.73
N ASP A 119 -9.69 -8.36 -12.11
CA ASP A 119 -9.18 -9.72 -12.27
C ASP A 119 -9.28 -10.53 -10.97
N SER A 120 -9.04 -9.88 -9.81
CA SER A 120 -9.13 -10.51 -8.49
C SER A 120 -10.57 -10.79 -8.01
N LEU A 121 -11.57 -10.12 -8.62
CA LEU A 121 -12.99 -10.32 -8.33
C LEU A 121 -13.58 -11.47 -9.14
N VAL A 122 -12.98 -11.81 -10.29
CA VAL A 122 -13.39 -12.94 -11.12
C VAL A 122 -12.82 -14.22 -10.53
N ARG A 123 -13.64 -14.98 -9.80
CA ARG A 123 -13.23 -16.17 -9.06
C ARG A 123 -14.04 -17.39 -9.46
N MET A 124 -13.39 -18.54 -9.50
CA MET A 124 -14.07 -19.81 -9.75
C MET A 124 -14.96 -20.14 -8.55
N PRO A 125 -16.26 -20.38 -8.72
CA PRO A 125 -17.14 -20.78 -7.62
C PRO A 125 -16.77 -22.14 -7.05
N TYR A 126 -16.75 -22.29 -5.72
CA TYR A 126 -16.42 -23.54 -4.99
C TYR A 126 -17.23 -23.68 -3.69
N GLY A 127 -17.29 -24.89 -3.14
CA GLY A 127 -18.00 -25.19 -1.89
C GLY A 127 -19.53 -25.38 -2.00
N CYS A 128 -20.18 -25.28 -0.84
CA CYS A 128 -21.64 -25.39 -0.63
C CYS A 128 -22.41 -24.25 -1.30
N GLY A 129 -23.74 -24.34 -1.44
CA GLY A 129 -24.56 -23.33 -2.14
C GLY A 129 -24.26 -21.87 -1.74
N GLU A 130 -24.15 -21.58 -0.44
CA GLU A 130 -23.79 -20.23 0.05
C GLU A 130 -22.40 -19.77 -0.42
N GLN A 131 -21.40 -20.66 -0.35
CA GLN A 131 -20.03 -20.38 -0.78
C GLN A 131 -19.93 -20.28 -2.31
N ASN A 132 -20.75 -21.06 -3.01
CA ASN A 132 -20.87 -21.00 -4.46
C ASN A 132 -21.42 -19.64 -4.88
N MET A 133 -22.51 -19.19 -4.25
CA MET A 133 -23.13 -17.88 -4.50
C MET A 133 -22.21 -16.69 -4.17
N ILE A 134 -21.46 -16.75 -3.07
CA ILE A 134 -20.47 -15.72 -2.69
C ILE A 134 -19.43 -15.49 -3.80
N ASN A 135 -19.01 -16.55 -4.48
CA ASN A 135 -18.03 -16.46 -5.57
C ASN A 135 -18.68 -16.30 -6.95
N PHE A 136 -19.94 -16.70 -7.11
CA PHE A 136 -20.67 -16.63 -8.38
C PHE A 136 -21.19 -15.21 -8.68
N VAL A 137 -21.80 -14.53 -7.70
CA VAL A 137 -22.38 -13.18 -7.88
C VAL A 137 -21.36 -12.13 -8.35
N PRO A 138 -20.12 -12.08 -7.82
CA PRO A 138 -19.10 -11.15 -8.30
C PRO A 138 -18.79 -11.29 -9.79
N ASN A 139 -18.77 -12.51 -10.34
CA ASN A 139 -18.55 -12.73 -11.77
C ASN A 139 -19.63 -12.07 -12.65
N ILE A 140 -20.90 -12.13 -12.22
CA ILE A 140 -22.03 -11.50 -12.92
C ILE A 140 -21.88 -9.97 -12.89
N ALA A 141 -21.57 -9.42 -11.71
CA ALA A 141 -21.41 -7.97 -11.53
C ALA A 141 -20.29 -7.40 -12.41
N VAL A 142 -19.15 -8.10 -12.47
CA VAL A 142 -18.01 -7.74 -13.34
C VAL A 142 -18.40 -7.77 -14.82
N LEU A 143 -19.06 -8.84 -15.29
CA LEU A 143 -19.50 -8.92 -16.69
C LEU A 143 -20.49 -7.82 -17.05
N ARG A 144 -21.44 -7.52 -16.17
CA ARG A 144 -22.42 -6.46 -16.37
C ARG A 144 -21.73 -5.09 -16.48
N TYR A 145 -20.75 -4.84 -15.61
CA TYR A 145 -19.95 -3.62 -15.66
C TYR A 145 -19.20 -3.48 -16.98
N LEU A 146 -18.41 -4.48 -17.37
CA LEU A 146 -17.62 -4.46 -18.61
C LEU A 146 -18.50 -4.22 -19.85
N LYS A 147 -19.71 -4.78 -19.86
CA LYS A 147 -20.69 -4.59 -20.94
C LYS A 147 -21.23 -3.16 -20.99
N ILE A 148 -21.50 -2.54 -19.84
CA ILE A 148 -22.03 -1.17 -19.76
C ILE A 148 -20.93 -0.16 -20.10
N THR A 149 -19.73 -0.32 -19.56
CA THR A 149 -18.60 0.60 -19.80
C THR A 149 -17.94 0.42 -21.17
N LYS A 150 -18.34 -0.60 -21.93
CA LYS A 150 -17.75 -0.98 -23.23
C LYS A 150 -16.23 -1.22 -23.13
N GLN A 151 -15.74 -1.64 -21.96
CA GLN A 151 -14.33 -1.93 -21.75
C GLN A 151 -13.94 -3.27 -22.39
N THR A 152 -12.95 -3.25 -23.29
CA THR A 152 -12.52 -4.42 -24.08
C THR A 152 -11.62 -5.35 -23.29
N GLY A 153 -12.17 -6.03 -22.28
CA GLY A 153 -11.48 -7.06 -21.49
C GLY A 153 -11.80 -8.48 -21.94
N LYS A 154 -11.61 -8.83 -23.23
CA LYS A 154 -12.05 -10.13 -23.79
C LYS A 154 -11.57 -11.35 -22.99
N GLN A 155 -10.36 -11.31 -22.43
CA GLN A 155 -9.83 -12.41 -21.61
C GLN A 155 -10.60 -12.57 -20.29
N ILE A 156 -10.86 -11.46 -19.60
CA ILE A 156 -11.59 -11.42 -18.33
C ILE A 156 -13.06 -11.80 -18.57
N GLU A 157 -13.66 -11.30 -19.65
CA GLU A 157 -15.02 -11.64 -20.06
C GLU A 157 -15.18 -13.15 -20.28
N ASN A 158 -14.27 -13.75 -21.05
CA ASN A 158 -14.31 -15.19 -21.32
C ASN A 158 -14.08 -16.02 -20.05
N ARG A 159 -13.19 -15.57 -19.15
CA ARG A 159 -12.94 -16.23 -17.86
C ARG A 159 -14.18 -16.18 -16.97
N ALA A 160 -14.79 -15.00 -16.83
CA ALA A 160 -15.98 -14.81 -16.03
C ALA A 160 -17.17 -15.64 -16.58
N LYS A 161 -17.36 -15.70 -17.90
CA LYS A 161 -18.39 -16.57 -18.51
C LYS A 161 -18.20 -18.04 -18.16
N LYS A 162 -16.98 -18.58 -18.30
CA LYS A 162 -16.66 -19.96 -17.92
C LYS A 162 -16.92 -20.23 -16.44
N PHE A 163 -16.53 -19.30 -15.57
CA PHE A 163 -16.75 -19.42 -14.13
C PHE A 163 -18.24 -19.36 -13.76
N MET A 164 -19.02 -18.53 -14.47
CA MET A 164 -20.47 -18.52 -14.30
C MET A 164 -21.13 -19.81 -14.78
N GLU A 165 -20.75 -20.36 -15.93
CA GLU A 165 -21.31 -21.64 -16.40
C GLU A 165 -21.08 -22.77 -15.38
N SER A 166 -19.85 -22.84 -14.84
CA SER A 166 -19.50 -23.80 -13.78
C SER A 166 -20.28 -23.55 -12.47
N GLY A 167 -20.36 -22.29 -12.03
CA GLY A 167 -21.08 -21.92 -10.82
C GLY A 167 -22.58 -22.19 -10.90
N TYR A 168 -23.19 -21.89 -12.05
CA TYR A 168 -24.61 -22.16 -12.31
C TYR A 168 -24.88 -23.67 -12.28
N GLN A 169 -24.07 -24.46 -12.98
CA GLN A 169 -24.23 -25.91 -12.99
C GLN A 169 -24.10 -26.51 -11.58
N ARG A 170 -23.24 -25.94 -10.73
CA ARG A 170 -23.11 -26.43 -9.35
C ARG A 170 -24.21 -25.91 -8.42
N GLU A 171 -24.73 -24.70 -8.61
CA GLU A 171 -25.89 -24.23 -7.83
C GLU A 171 -27.13 -25.09 -8.10
N LEU A 172 -27.30 -25.59 -9.32
CA LEU A 172 -28.35 -26.56 -9.66
C LEU A 172 -28.27 -27.87 -8.86
N THR A 173 -27.12 -28.21 -8.27
CA THR A 173 -26.97 -29.42 -7.43
C THR A 173 -27.51 -29.24 -6.00
N TYR A 174 -27.73 -28.00 -5.57
CA TYR A 174 -28.31 -27.66 -4.26
C TYR A 174 -29.81 -27.33 -4.34
N ARG A 175 -30.42 -27.60 -5.51
CA ARG A 175 -31.79 -27.26 -5.84
C ARG A 175 -32.79 -28.30 -5.36
#